data_AF-A0A3M1ARD8-F1
#
_entry.id   AF-A0A3M1ARD8-F1
#
_cell.length_a   1.000
_cell.length_b   1.000
_cell.length_c   1.000
_cell.angle_alpha   90.00
_cell.angle_beta   90.00
_cell.angle_gamma   90.00
#
_symmetry.space_group_name_H-M   'P 1'
#
loop_
_entity.id
_entity.type
_entity.pdbx_description
1 polymer ?
#
loop_
_entity_poly.entity_id
_entity_poly.type
_entity_poly.pdbx_seq_one_letter_code
_entity_poly.pdbx_strand_id
1 'polypeptide(L)' 'MRLHRPLTYGVTSALRQIFEEGRYADKVIAQLLKANRKWGSRDRAFVASSVYDIVRWWRLLWNLAFEKDPPAP' A
#
# COMPACT_ATOMS: atom_id res chain seq x y z
N MET A 1 11.14 14.82 0.88
CA MET A 1 11.40 13.44 1.32
C MET A 1 12.36 12.78 0.34
N ARG A 2 13.36 12.03 0.80
CA ARG A 2 14.11 11.13 -0.08
C ARG A 2 13.42 9.76 -0.05
N LEU A 3 13.12 9.21 -1.22
CA LEU A 3 12.54 7.88 -1.35
C LEU A 3 13.65 6.85 -1.14
N HIS A 4 13.54 6.08 -0.07
CA HIS A 4 14.47 5.01 0.22
C HIS A 4 13.94 3.69 -0.37
N ARG A 5 14.78 3.01 -1.16
CA ARG A 5 14.48 1.73 -1.83
C ARG A 5 13.75 0.70 -0.94
N PRO A 6 14.15 0.48 0.33
CA PRO A 6 13.45 -0.47 1.19
C PRO A 6 11.99 -0.12 1.46
N LEU A 7 11.67 1.17 1.57
CA LEU A 7 10.30 1.63 1.86
C LEU A 7 9.42 1.50 0.64
N THR A 8 9.93 1.91 -0.54
CA THR A 8 9.20 1.75 -1.80
C THR A 8 8.93 0.29 -2.11
N TYR A 9 9.88 -0.61 -1.80
CA TYR A 9 9.68 -2.05 -1.91
C TYR A 9 8.59 -2.56 -0.94
N GLY A 10 8.57 -2.06 0.29
CA GLY A 10 7.51 -2.37 1.26
C GLY A 10 6.13 -1.97 0.76
N VAL A 11 6.00 -0.78 0.17
CA VAL A 11 4.74 -0.30 -0.42
C VAL A 11 4.31 -1.18 -1.59
N THR A 12 5.18 -1.44 -2.57
CA THR A 12 4.81 -2.25 -3.74
C THR A 12 4.48 -3.69 -3.36
N SER A 13 5.21 -4.29 -2.43
CA SER A 13 4.93 -5.64 -1.91
C SER A 13 3.59 -5.72 -1.16
N ALA A 14 3.21 -4.68 -0.42
CA ALA A 14 1.90 -4.61 0.22
C ALA A 14 0.78 -4.50 -0.81
N LEU A 15 0.93 -3.61 -1.80
CA LEU A 15 -0.07 -3.43 -2.85
C LEU A 15 -0.26 -4.72 -3.65
N ARG A 16 0.81 -5.45 -3.97
CA ARG A 16 0.72 -6.75 -4.62
C ARG A 16 -0.14 -7.74 -3.82
N GLN A 17 0.12 -7.86 -2.52
CA GLN A 17 -0.66 -8.76 -1.66
C GLN A 17 -2.13 -8.37 -1.56
N ILE A 18 -2.44 -7.08 -1.64
CA ILE A 18 -3.81 -6.58 -1.57
C ILE A 18 -4.51 -6.85 -2.91
N PHE A 19 -3.99 -6.28 -4.00
CA PHE A 19 -4.62 -6.28 -5.32
C PHE A 19 -4.52 -7.60 -6.09
N GLU A 20 -3.38 -8.31 -6.02
CA GLU A 20 -3.20 -9.56 -6.77
C GLU A 20 -3.60 -10.79 -5.94
N GLU A 21 -3.36 -10.76 -4.63
CA GLU A 21 -3.62 -11.92 -3.75
C GLU A 21 -4.90 -11.79 -2.92
N GLY A 22 -5.64 -10.68 -3.04
CA GLY A 22 -6.91 -10.46 -2.35
C GLY A 22 -6.80 -10.37 -0.82
N ARG A 23 -5.62 -10.04 -0.28
CA ARG A 23 -5.42 -9.96 1.17
C ARG A 23 -5.92 -8.64 1.72
N TYR A 24 -6.54 -8.69 2.90
CA TYR A 24 -7.02 -7.49 3.57
C TYR A 24 -5.89 -6.51 3.92
N ALA A 25 -6.07 -5.24 3.55
CA ALA A 25 -5.07 -4.19 3.70
C ALA A 25 -4.61 -3.99 5.16
N ASP A 26 -5.53 -4.06 6.12
CA ASP A 26 -5.20 -3.94 7.55
C ASP A 26 -4.24 -5.05 8.02
N LYS A 27 -4.48 -6.28 7.57
CA LYS A 27 -3.65 -7.46 7.88
C LYS A 27 -2.28 -7.36 7.21
N VAL A 28 -2.23 -6.99 5.93
CA VAL A 28 -0.98 -6.83 5.19
C VAL A 28 -0.10 -5.74 5.82
N ILE A 29 -0.68 -4.59 6.16
CA ILE A 29 0.07 -3.50 6.82
C ILE A 29 0.57 -3.93 8.20
N ALA A 30 -0.27 -4.58 9.02
CA ALA A 30 0.16 -5.07 10.33
C ALA A 30 1.34 -6.06 10.21
N GLN A 31 1.28 -6.99 9.27
CA GLN A 31 2.35 -7.96 9.00
C GLN A 31 3.63 -7.27 8.51
N LEU A 32 3.52 -6.34 7.56
CA LEU A 32 4.65 -5.61 6.99
C LEU A 32 5.41 -4.81 8.06
N LEU A 33 4.68 -4.06 8.89
CA LEU A 33 5.28 -3.26 9.97
C LEU A 33 5.88 -4.13 11.08
N LYS A 34 5.29 -5.31 11.34
CA LYS A 34 5.84 -6.29 12.29
C LYS A 34 7.13 -6.93 11.78
N ALA A 35 7.20 -7.26 10.48
CA ALA A 35 8.40 -7.81 9.86
C ALA A 35 9.56 -6.79 9.82
N ASN A 36 9.25 -5.49 9.67
CA ASN A 36 10.24 -4.42 9.56
C ASN A 36 10.39 -3.63 10.87
N ARG A 37 10.84 -4.30 11.94
CA ARG A 37 10.99 -3.67 13.28
C ARG A 37 11.97 -2.51 13.33
N LYS A 38 12.93 -2.44 12.39
CA LYS A 38 13.95 -1.38 12.30
C LYS A 38 13.43 -0.06 11.72
N TRP A 39 12.23 -0.05 11.12
CA TRP A 39 11.63 1.17 10.56
C TRP A 39 11.18 2.11 11.68
N GLY A 40 11.68 3.34 11.62
CA GLY A 40 11.31 4.41 12.55
C GLY A 40 9.90 4.94 12.29
N SER A 41 9.44 5.87 13.13
CA SER A 41 8.09 6.45 13.04
C SER A 41 7.79 7.05 11.66
N ARG A 42 8.75 7.79 11.07
CA ARG A 42 8.60 8.41 9.75
C ARG A 42 8.46 7.38 8.63
N ASP A 43 9.27 6.32 8.66
CA ASP A 43 9.23 5.25 7.66
C ASP A 43 7.91 4.49 7.73
N ARG A 44 7.47 4.16 8.95
CA ARG A 44 6.18 3.49 9.20
C ARG A 44 5.01 4.33 8.73
N ALA A 45 5.01 5.62 9.06
CA ALA A 45 3.99 6.56 8.63
C ALA A 45 3.92 6.63 7.10
N PHE A 46 5.07 6.80 6.44
CA PHE A 46 5.13 6.85 4.97
C PHE A 46 4.59 5.59 4.31
N VAL A 47 5.01 4.40 4.77
CA VAL A 47 4.56 3.13 4.17
C VAL A 47 3.06 2.94 4.38
N ALA A 48 2.57 3.12 5.60
CA ALA A 48 1.16 2.94 5.92
C ALA A 48 0.27 3.94 5.16
N SER A 49 0.62 5.24 5.16
CA SER A 49 -0.16 6.26 4.46
C SER A 49 -0.21 5.99 2.96
N SER A 50 0.94 5.68 2.34
CA SER A 50 1.01 5.45 0.88
C SER A 50 0.12 4.29 0.45
N VAL A 51 0.17 3.16 1.17
CA VAL A 51 -0.67 1.99 0.84
C VAL A 51 -2.14 2.31 1.09
N TYR A 52 -2.49 2.90 2.23
CA TYR A 52 -3.89 3.21 2.54
C TYR A 52 -4.48 4.23 1.59
N ASP A 53 -3.72 5.24 1.17
CA ASP A 53 -4.21 6.24 0.22
C ASP A 53 -4.50 5.61 -1.14
N ILE A 54 -3.64 4.72 -1.63
CA ILE A 54 -3.89 4.00 -2.89
C ILE A 54 -5.13 3.11 -2.79
N VAL A 55 -5.25 2.30 -1.73
CA VAL A 55 -6.40 1.40 -1.54
C VAL A 55 -7.69 2.20 -1.35
N ARG A 56 -7.66 3.27 -0.55
CA ARG A 56 -8.82 4.14 -0.29
C ARG A 56 -9.32 4.81 -1.57
N TRP A 57 -8.40 5.32 -2.39
CA TRP A 57 -8.74 6.06 -3.61
C TRP A 57 -8.80 5.17 -4.85
N TRP A 58 -8.65 3.85 -4.72
CA TRP A 58 -8.59 2.92 -5.84
C TRP A 58 -9.71 3.14 -6.86
N ARG A 59 -10.95 3.18 -6.38
CA ARG A 59 -12.12 3.35 -7.25
C ARG A 59 -12.08 4.65 -8.03
N LEU A 60 -11.69 5.74 -7.37
CA LEU A 60 -11.54 7.04 -8.02
C LEU A 60 -10.41 7.02 -9.05
N LEU A 61 -9.23 6.53 -8.67
CA LEU A 61 -8.05 6.47 -9.52
C LEU A 61 -8.32 5.62 -10.78
N TRP A 62 -8.98 4.48 -10.61
CA TRP A 62 -9.35 3.60 -11.71
C TRP A 62 -10.36 4.25 -12.65
N ASN A 63 -11.42 4.86 -12.11
CA ASN A 63 -12.43 5.54 -12.92
C ASN A 63 -11.80 6.67 -13.76
N LEU A 64 -10.88 7.44 -13.18
CA LEU A 64 -10.17 8.50 -13.89
C LEU A 64 -9.19 7.98 -14.95
N ALA A 65 -8.60 6.81 -14.73
CA ALA A 65 -7.62 6.22 -15.65
C ALA A 65 -8.26 5.42 -16.80
N PHE A 66 -9.42 4.80 -16.56
CA PHE A 66 -10.00 3.80 -17.47
C PHE A 66 -11.46 4.02 -17.83
N GLU A 67 -12.14 5.02 -17.24
CA GLU A 67 -13.57 5.33 -17.47
C GLU A 67 -14.51 4.11 -17.33
N LYS A 68 -14.16 3.18 -16.43
CA LYS A 68 -14.84 1.89 -16.23
C LYS A 68 -14.94 1.58 -14.74
N ASP A 69 -15.85 0.70 -14.36
CA ASP A 69 -15.92 0.22 -12.99
C ASP A 69 -14.61 -0.49 -12.57
N PRO A 70 -14.12 -0.23 -11.34
CA PRO A 70 -12.91 -0.84 -10.82
C PRO A 70 -13.14 -2.30 -10.42
N PRO A 71 -12.17 -3.18 -10.66
CA PRO A 71 -12.16 -4.47 -9.99
C PRO A 71 -11.98 -4.26 -8.48
N ALA A 72 -12.30 -5.29 -7.69
CA ALA A 72 -12.02 -5.26 -6.27
C ALA A 72 -10.51 -5.02 -6.04
N PRO A 73 -10.15 -4.13 -5.10
CA PRO A 73 -8.77 -4.00 -4.65
C PRO A 73 -8.33 -5.20 -3.82
#